data_AF-A0A7V3CZC9-F1
#
_entry.id   AF-A0A7V3CZC9-F1
#
_cell.length_a   1.000
_cell.length_b   1.000
_cell.length_c   1.000
_cell.angle_alpha   90.00
_cell.angle_beta   90.00
_cell.angle_gamma   90.00
#
_symmetry.space_group_name_H-M   'P 1'
#
loop_
_entity.id
_entity.type
_entity.pdbx_description
1 polymer ?
#
loop_
_entity_poly.entity_id
_entity_poly.type
_entity_poly.pdbx_seq_one_letter_code
_entity_poly.pdbx_strand_id
1 'polypeptide(L)'
;MNVQEEKKVLEVFCRTIPEGLFGPDRVHYIIENIDKITDQDKILLRKLFNKFLTSMIERDASDIEVGGHGNCGYIWMRVYGNKERAKDLPQFSDDEAATIIINLLNSNQRKHLWENKNLDFSYTFLYERRNVNVRFRADAYFDLDTLTLNMRAINQTIRPLASLEFHPNVVRTMSHGYIKFGLSLITGITGSGKSTTLDSIVDHHNKFDP
;
A
#
# COMPACT_ATOMS: atom_id res chain seq x y z
N MET A 1 8.62 10.77 14.63
CA MET A 1 7.75 9.75 15.27
C MET A 1 8.60 8.94 16.25
N ASN A 2 8.21 8.81 17.52
CA ASN A 2 8.93 7.94 18.47
C ASN A 2 8.49 6.49 18.24
N VAL A 3 9.45 5.58 17.98
CA VAL A 3 9.20 4.16 17.65
C VAL A 3 10.08 3.19 18.46
N GLN A 4 10.50 3.62 19.65
CA GLN A 4 11.51 2.91 20.44
C GLN A 4 11.04 1.52 20.89
N GLU A 5 9.75 1.38 21.23
CA GLU A 5 9.16 0.10 21.61
C GLU A 5 9.08 -0.85 20.41
N GLU A 6 8.59 -0.36 19.27
CA GLU A 6 8.47 -1.18 18.06
C GLU A 6 9.85 -1.63 17.55
N LYS A 7 10.85 -0.75 17.63
CA LYS A 7 12.24 -1.10 17.34
C LYS A 7 12.79 -2.17 18.25
N LYS A 8 12.48 -2.11 19.56
CA LYS A 8 12.92 -3.13 20.51
C LYS A 8 12.32 -4.50 20.18
N VAL A 9 11.03 -4.56 19.82
CA VAL A 9 10.37 -5.80 19.36
C VAL A 9 11.09 -6.38 18.16
N LEU A 10 11.32 -5.55 17.13
CA LEU A 10 11.99 -5.97 15.90
C LEU A 10 13.41 -6.44 16.16
N GLU A 11 14.18 -5.72 16.97
CA GLU A 11 15.55 -6.07 17.32
C GLU A 11 15.62 -7.40 18.07
N VAL A 12 14.76 -7.60 19.08
CA VAL A 12 14.69 -8.85 19.84
C VAL A 12 14.37 -10.03 18.92
N PHE A 13 13.40 -9.88 18.02
CA PHE A 13 13.04 -10.93 17.07
C PHE A 13 14.14 -11.19 16.04
N CYS A 14 14.70 -10.15 15.42
CA CYS A 14 15.72 -10.30 14.37
C CYS A 14 17.02 -10.91 14.91
N ARG A 15 17.37 -10.70 16.19
CA ARG A 15 18.49 -11.39 16.86
C ARG A 15 18.31 -12.91 16.96
N THR A 16 17.10 -13.42 16.76
CA THR A 16 16.87 -14.87 16.72
C THR A 16 17.22 -15.50 15.37
N ILE A 17 17.42 -14.69 14.31
CA ILE A 17 17.77 -15.18 12.97
C ILE A 17 19.23 -15.67 13.00
N PRO A 18 19.52 -16.95 12.71
CA PRO A 18 20.89 -17.45 12.71
C PRO A 18 21.77 -16.69 11.70
N GLU A 19 22.99 -16.33 12.11
CA GLU A 19 23.94 -15.59 11.28
C GLU A 19 24.34 -16.34 10.00
N GLY A 20 24.26 -17.67 10.02
CA GLY A 20 24.54 -18.51 8.85
C GLY A 20 23.46 -18.49 7.76
N LEU A 21 22.28 -17.91 8.02
CA LEU A 21 21.23 -17.75 7.00
C LEU A 21 21.52 -16.53 6.13
N PHE A 22 21.42 -16.71 4.81
CA PHE A 22 21.68 -15.69 3.81
C PHE A 22 20.52 -15.57 2.82
N GLY A 23 20.42 -14.40 2.19
CA GLY A 23 19.46 -14.14 1.14
C GLY A 23 18.01 -14.50 1.52
N PRO A 24 17.26 -15.23 0.67
CA PRO A 24 15.84 -15.50 0.90
C PRO A 24 15.58 -16.39 2.12
N ASP A 25 16.58 -17.16 2.59
CA ASP A 25 16.43 -18.07 3.73
C ASP A 25 16.23 -17.29 5.04
N ARG A 26 16.74 -16.05 5.13
CA ARG A 26 16.45 -15.15 6.25
C ARG A 26 14.98 -14.80 6.30
N VAL A 27 14.39 -14.47 5.15
CA VAL A 27 12.95 -14.18 5.03
C VAL A 27 12.12 -15.43 5.30
N HIS A 28 12.57 -16.60 4.83
CA HIS A 28 11.91 -17.86 5.14
C HIS A 28 11.90 -18.14 6.65
N TYR A 29 13.02 -17.93 7.33
CA TYR A 29 13.08 -18.02 8.80
C TYR A 29 12.07 -17.09 9.46
N ILE A 30 11.97 -15.83 9.01
CA ILE A 30 10.98 -14.88 9.52
C ILE A 30 9.55 -15.44 9.32
N ILE A 31 9.21 -15.96 8.15
CA ILE A 31 7.89 -16.54 7.85
C ILE A 31 7.54 -17.67 8.82
N GLU A 32 8.45 -18.62 9.03
CA GLU A 32 8.23 -19.79 9.89
C GLU A 32 8.20 -19.44 11.38
N ASN A 33 8.82 -18.33 11.78
CA ASN A 33 9.03 -17.98 13.19
C ASN A 33 8.27 -16.74 13.65
N ILE A 34 7.56 -16.04 12.76
CA ILE A 34 6.80 -14.82 13.09
C ILE A 34 5.78 -15.04 14.23
N ASP A 35 5.29 -16.27 14.39
CA ASP A 35 4.35 -16.61 15.45
C ASP A 35 4.98 -16.70 16.84
N LYS A 36 6.31 -16.63 16.95
CA LYS A 36 7.03 -16.42 18.22
C LYS A 36 6.91 -14.99 18.75
N ILE A 37 6.56 -14.02 17.91
CA ILE A 37 6.23 -12.66 18.35
C ILE A 37 4.88 -12.71 19.06
N THR A 38 4.78 -12.06 20.23
CA THR A 38 3.53 -12.04 21.01
C THR A 38 2.41 -11.33 20.23
N ASP A 39 1.15 -11.66 20.51
CA ASP A 39 0.02 -11.01 19.83
C ASP A 39 -0.02 -9.49 20.11
N GLN A 40 0.38 -9.06 21.30
CA GLN A 40 0.48 -7.65 21.65
C GLN A 40 1.54 -6.94 20.78
N ASP A 41 2.70 -7.56 20.61
CA ASP A 41 3.78 -7.03 19.78
C ASP A 41 3.41 -7.04 18.28
N LYS A 42 2.72 -8.08 17.80
CA LYS A 42 2.19 -8.12 16.43
C LYS A 42 1.21 -6.97 16.18
N ILE A 43 0.31 -6.69 17.14
CA ILE A 43 -0.62 -5.55 17.06
C ILE A 43 0.15 -4.24 17.05
N LEU A 44 1.18 -4.10 17.89
CA LEU A 44 2.03 -2.92 17.97
C LEU A 44 2.72 -2.64 16.61
N LEU A 45 3.31 -3.66 15.99
CA LEU A 45 3.94 -3.54 14.67
C LEU A 45 2.93 -3.22 13.55
N ARG A 46 1.71 -3.76 13.61
CA ARG A 46 0.62 -3.39 12.67
C ARG A 46 0.22 -1.93 12.85
N LYS A 47 0.10 -1.45 14.09
CA LYS A 47 -0.19 -0.05 14.38
C LYS A 47 0.93 0.86 13.89
N LEU A 48 2.19 0.47 14.03
CA LEU A 48 3.33 1.18 13.45
C LEU A 48 3.17 1.33 11.92
N PHE A 49 2.89 0.24 11.22
CA PHE A 49 2.72 0.30 9.77
C PHE A 49 1.53 1.18 9.36
N ASN A 50 0.42 1.10 10.11
CA ASN A 50 -0.73 2.00 9.90
C ASN A 50 -0.35 3.48 10.08
N LYS A 51 0.57 3.84 11.00
CA LYS A 51 1.08 5.21 11.12
C LYS A 51 1.81 5.64 9.83
N PHE A 52 2.56 4.75 9.17
CA PHE A 52 3.19 5.06 7.88
C PHE A 52 2.15 5.30 6.78
N LEU A 53 1.13 4.44 6.71
CA LEU A 53 0.03 4.59 5.76
C LEU A 53 -0.81 5.85 6.02
N THR A 54 -1.02 6.22 7.28
CA THR A 54 -1.62 7.50 7.64
C THR A 54 -0.74 8.66 7.16
N SER A 55 0.57 8.62 7.38
CA SER A 55 1.48 9.66 6.89
C SER A 55 1.49 9.77 5.36
N MET A 56 1.41 8.63 4.66
CA MET A 56 1.24 8.59 3.21
C MET A 56 -0.01 9.35 2.76
N ILE A 57 -1.17 9.10 3.39
CA ILE A 57 -2.42 9.81 3.09
C ILE A 57 -2.32 11.30 3.41
N GLU A 58 -1.75 11.67 4.56
CA GLU A 58 -1.62 13.07 4.98
C GLU A 58 -0.68 13.89 4.10
N ARG A 59 0.24 13.24 3.40
CA ARG A 59 1.14 13.87 2.40
C ARG A 59 0.57 13.85 0.98
N ASP A 60 -0.66 13.37 0.79
CA ASP A 60 -1.25 13.11 -0.54
C ASP A 60 -0.36 12.23 -1.43
N ALA A 61 0.36 11.27 -0.82
CA ALA A 61 1.20 10.32 -1.54
C ALA A 61 0.35 9.22 -2.19
N SER A 62 0.65 8.90 -3.45
CA SER A 62 -0.04 7.86 -4.23
C SER A 62 0.46 6.46 -3.90
N ASP A 63 1.76 6.31 -3.63
CA ASP A 63 2.42 5.03 -3.36
C ASP A 63 3.38 5.16 -2.17
N ILE A 64 3.57 4.08 -1.41
CA ILE A 64 4.57 3.92 -0.35
C ILE A 64 5.34 2.61 -0.58
N GLU A 65 6.65 2.65 -0.37
CA GLU A 65 7.54 1.50 -0.54
C GLU A 65 8.39 1.29 0.73
N VAL A 66 8.48 0.04 1.19
CA VAL A 66 9.15 -0.37 2.43
C VAL A 66 9.89 -1.69 2.19
N GLY A 67 11.06 -1.86 2.81
CA GLY A 67 11.92 -3.04 2.60
C GLY A 67 12.64 -3.00 1.26
N GLY A 68 13.43 -4.02 0.95
CA GLY A 68 14.21 -4.05 -0.28
C GLY A 68 15.56 -3.35 -0.17
N HIS A 69 16.61 -3.98 -0.72
CA HIS A 69 17.97 -3.45 -0.74
C HIS A 69 18.03 -2.02 -1.34
N GLY A 70 17.29 -1.79 -2.43
CA GLY A 70 17.23 -0.49 -3.12
C GLY A 70 16.71 0.65 -2.27
N ASN A 71 15.96 0.36 -1.20
CA ASN A 71 15.42 1.39 -0.32
C ASN A 71 16.42 1.91 0.72
N CYS A 72 17.56 1.22 0.90
CA CYS A 72 18.65 1.62 1.81
C CYS A 72 18.13 1.90 3.24
N GLY A 73 17.16 1.10 3.68
CA GLY A 73 16.47 1.23 4.97
C GLY A 73 15.48 2.39 5.10
N TYR A 74 15.34 3.26 4.09
CA TYR A 74 14.35 4.34 4.12
C TYR A 74 12.97 3.86 3.67
N ILE A 75 11.93 4.49 4.21
CA ILE A 75 10.59 4.44 3.61
C ILE A 75 10.54 5.45 2.47
N TRP A 76 10.06 5.03 1.31
CA TRP A 76 9.86 5.90 0.16
C TRP A 76 8.37 6.16 -0.05
N MET A 77 8.05 7.37 -0.51
CA MET A 77 6.70 7.77 -0.87
C MET A 77 6.71 8.46 -2.21
N ARG A 78 5.65 8.28 -3.00
CA ARG A 78 5.43 9.01 -4.25
C ARG A 78 4.41 10.11 -4.02
N VAL A 79 4.85 11.37 -3.96
CA VAL A 79 3.98 12.53 -3.76
C VAL A 79 3.90 13.30 -5.08
N TYR A 80 2.68 13.48 -5.61
CA TYR A 80 2.44 14.13 -6.91
C TYR A 80 3.33 13.61 -8.06
N GLY A 81 3.58 12.29 -8.07
CA GLY A 81 4.42 11.63 -9.07
C GLY A 81 5.91 11.55 -8.72
N ASN A 82 6.40 12.37 -7.79
CA ASN A 82 7.80 12.39 -7.37
C ASN A 82 8.06 11.37 -6.27
N LYS A 83 8.98 10.41 -6.52
CA LYS A 83 9.38 9.39 -5.54
C LYS A 83 10.51 9.93 -4.67
N GLU A 84 10.28 10.03 -3.36
CA GLU A 84 11.22 10.62 -2.40
C GLU A 84 11.29 9.83 -1.10
N ARG A 85 12.41 9.95 -0.37
CA ARG A 85 12.60 9.35 0.95
C ARG A 85 11.84 10.15 2.01
N ALA A 86 11.01 9.49 2.80
CA ALA A 86 10.39 10.07 3.99
C ALA A 86 11.41 10.13 5.14
N LYS A 87 12.34 11.09 5.08
CA LYS A 87 13.51 11.20 6.00
C LYS A 87 13.14 11.37 7.48
N ASP A 88 11.92 11.80 7.76
CA ASP A 88 11.40 12.00 9.11
C ASP A 88 10.78 10.71 9.72
N LEU A 89 10.65 9.65 8.93
CA LEU A 89 10.25 8.32 9.36
C LEU A 89 11.48 7.47 9.76
N PRO A 90 11.31 6.50 10.66
CA PRO A 90 12.40 5.60 11.05
C PRO A 90 12.91 4.79 9.86
N GLN A 91 14.20 4.44 9.93
CA GLN A 91 14.82 3.49 9.01
C GLN A 91 14.75 2.07 9.55
N PHE A 92 14.76 1.08 8.67
CA PHE A 92 14.71 -0.34 9.01
C PHE A 92 15.82 -1.11 8.30
N SER A 93 16.39 -2.13 8.94
CA SER A 93 17.18 -3.14 8.23
C SER A 93 16.27 -4.01 7.36
N ASP A 94 16.87 -4.80 6.46
CA ASP A 94 16.11 -5.70 5.59
C ASP A 94 15.30 -6.74 6.38
N ASP A 95 15.87 -7.29 7.46
CA ASP A 95 15.17 -8.25 8.33
C ASP A 95 14.03 -7.58 9.13
N GLU A 96 14.26 -6.36 9.63
CA GLU A 96 13.22 -5.62 10.34
C GLU A 96 12.06 -5.29 9.40
N ALA A 97 12.36 -4.80 8.20
CA ALA A 97 11.35 -4.51 7.19
C ALA A 97 10.60 -5.77 6.76
N ALA A 98 11.30 -6.87 6.51
CA ALA A 98 10.68 -8.15 6.19
C ALA A 98 9.76 -8.63 7.33
N THR A 99 10.18 -8.50 8.59
CA THR A 99 9.37 -8.84 9.77
C THR A 99 8.08 -8.02 9.81
N ILE A 100 8.17 -6.70 9.55
CA ILE A 100 6.98 -5.83 9.47
C ILE A 100 6.05 -6.29 8.35
N ILE A 101 6.58 -6.55 7.14
CA ILE A 101 5.79 -6.96 5.96
C ILE A 101 5.08 -8.30 6.23
N ILE A 102 5.79 -9.31 6.71
CA ILE A 102 5.23 -10.64 7.02
C ILE A 102 4.16 -10.57 8.11
N ASN A 103 4.27 -9.65 9.07
CA ASN A 103 3.27 -9.44 10.12
C ASN A 103 1.94 -8.85 9.59
N LEU A 104 1.95 -8.20 8.42
CA LEU A 104 0.73 -7.73 7.74
C LEU A 104 -0.06 -8.88 7.07
N LEU A 105 0.62 -9.97 6.76
CA LEU A 105 0.07 -11.09 5.99
C LEU A 105 -0.56 -12.14 6.90
N ASN A 106 -1.60 -12.81 6.39
CA ASN A 106 -2.13 -14.04 6.98
C ASN A 106 -1.31 -15.28 6.56
N SER A 107 -1.56 -16.43 7.18
CA SER A 107 -0.80 -17.67 6.93
C SER A 107 -0.83 -18.11 5.46
N ASN A 108 -2.00 -18.07 4.80
CA ASN A 108 -2.14 -18.44 3.39
C ASN A 108 -1.37 -17.49 2.48
N GLN A 109 -1.40 -16.19 2.77
CA GLN A 109 -0.66 -15.17 2.04
C GLN A 109 0.86 -15.35 2.19
N ARG A 110 1.35 -15.65 3.40
CA ARG A 110 2.77 -15.94 3.64
C ARG A 110 3.25 -17.14 2.83
N LYS A 111 2.46 -18.22 2.81
CA LYS A 111 2.75 -19.41 2.01
C LYS A 111 2.80 -19.07 0.52
N HIS A 112 1.79 -18.35 0.01
CA HIS A 112 1.73 -17.94 -1.38
C HIS A 112 2.90 -17.05 -1.79
N LEU A 113 3.27 -16.08 -0.95
CA LEU A 113 4.44 -15.22 -1.14
C LEU A 113 5.73 -16.04 -1.20
N TRP A 114 5.90 -17.03 -0.32
CA TRP A 114 7.10 -17.87 -0.32
C TRP A 114 7.22 -18.74 -1.58
N GLU A 115 6.10 -19.32 -2.03
CA GLU A 115 6.04 -20.19 -3.21
C GLU A 115 6.25 -19.40 -4.52
N ASN A 116 5.57 -18.26 -4.66
CA ASN A 116 5.53 -17.50 -5.92
C ASN A 116 6.52 -16.34 -5.97
N LYS A 117 7.17 -16.03 -4.84
CA LYS A 117 8.07 -14.86 -4.65
C LYS A 117 7.40 -13.50 -4.91
N ASN A 118 6.07 -13.49 -5.05
CA ASN A 118 5.24 -12.31 -5.20
C ASN A 118 3.85 -12.55 -4.59
N LEU A 119 3.20 -11.50 -4.12
CA LEU A 119 1.84 -11.49 -3.61
C LEU A 119 1.17 -10.11 -3.80
N ASP A 120 0.18 -10.06 -4.69
CA ASP A 120 -0.81 -8.98 -4.75
C ASP A 120 -1.91 -9.21 -3.70
N PHE A 121 -2.23 -8.20 -2.88
CA PHE A 121 -3.32 -8.27 -1.91
C PHE A 121 -3.95 -6.90 -1.62
N SER A 122 -5.10 -6.91 -0.94
CA SER A 122 -5.73 -5.69 -0.42
C SER A 122 -5.45 -5.53 1.07
N TYR A 123 -5.19 -4.30 1.50
CA TYR A 123 -5.00 -3.95 2.91
C TYR A 123 -5.96 -2.83 3.30
N THR A 124 -6.62 -2.98 4.45
CA THR A 124 -7.61 -2.01 4.94
C THR A 124 -7.47 -1.84 6.45
N PHE A 125 -7.57 -0.60 6.94
CA PHE A 125 -7.68 -0.31 8.37
C PHE A 125 -8.56 0.92 8.63
N LEU A 126 -9.07 1.07 9.85
CA LEU A 126 -9.83 2.25 10.27
C LEU A 126 -8.88 3.42 10.53
N TYR A 127 -8.98 4.48 9.73
CA TYR A 127 -8.28 5.72 10.00
C TYR A 127 -9.04 6.53 11.06
N GLU A 128 -8.66 6.33 12.33
CA GLU A 128 -9.36 6.85 13.51
C GLU A 128 -9.65 8.36 13.43
N ARG A 129 -8.69 9.19 12.98
CA ARG A 129 -8.86 10.66 12.94
C ARG A 129 -9.97 11.12 12.00
N ARG A 130 -10.28 10.34 10.95
CA ARG A 130 -11.35 10.64 9.99
C ARG A 130 -12.54 9.69 10.10
N ASN A 131 -12.50 8.74 11.04
CA ASN A 131 -13.49 7.68 11.23
C ASN A 131 -13.91 7.00 9.91
N VAL A 132 -12.92 6.69 9.06
CA VAL A 132 -13.16 6.08 7.74
C VAL A 132 -12.20 4.92 7.56
N ASN A 133 -12.68 3.80 7.00
CA ASN A 133 -11.78 2.75 6.57
C ASN A 133 -10.93 3.28 5.43
N VAL A 134 -9.64 3.03 5.39
CA VAL A 134 -8.78 3.39 4.24
C VAL A 134 -8.32 2.10 3.57
N ARG A 135 -8.26 2.09 2.24
CA ARG A 135 -7.97 0.89 1.46
C ARG A 135 -6.72 1.09 0.60
N PHE A 136 -5.92 0.04 0.51
CA PHE A 136 -4.70 0.00 -0.26
C PHE A 136 -4.67 -1.27 -1.12
N ARG A 137 -4.11 -1.14 -2.32
CA ARG A 137 -3.61 -2.29 -3.07
C ARG A 137 -2.14 -2.45 -2.73
N ALA A 138 -1.75 -3.64 -2.36
CA ALA A 138 -0.41 -3.97 -1.91
C ALA A 138 0.19 -5.05 -2.79
N ASP A 139 1.50 -4.95 -3.01
CA ASP A 139 2.30 -5.93 -3.72
C ASP A 139 3.57 -6.18 -2.90
N ALA A 140 3.73 -7.41 -2.40
CA ALA A 140 4.91 -7.85 -1.66
C ALA A 140 5.71 -8.82 -2.53
N TYR A 141 6.98 -8.51 -2.78
CA TYR A 141 7.81 -9.26 -3.72
C TYR A 141 9.27 -9.32 -3.26
N PHE A 142 10.00 -10.33 -3.74
CA PHE A 142 11.43 -10.46 -3.50
C PHE A 142 12.22 -9.62 -4.52
N ASP A 143 13.19 -8.84 -4.03
CA ASP A 143 14.14 -8.07 -4.82
C ASP A 143 15.55 -8.25 -4.23
N LEU A 144 16.51 -8.70 -5.03
CA LEU A 144 17.89 -9.03 -4.59
C LEU A 144 17.92 -9.79 -3.25
N ASP A 145 17.13 -10.87 -3.18
CA ASP A 145 16.98 -11.75 -2.01
C ASP A 145 16.34 -11.12 -0.75
N THR A 146 15.94 -9.86 -0.82
CA THR A 146 15.24 -9.14 0.26
C THR A 146 13.74 -9.01 -0.01
N LEU A 147 12.94 -8.85 1.04
CA LEU A 147 11.50 -8.65 0.88
C LEU A 147 11.16 -7.16 0.78
N THR A 148 10.42 -6.82 -0.27
CA THR A 148 9.94 -5.46 -0.54
C THR A 148 8.41 -5.44 -0.54
N LEU A 149 7.85 -4.32 -0.13
CA LEU A 149 6.42 -4.06 -0.17
C LEU A 149 6.17 -2.69 -0.81
N ASN A 150 5.34 -2.67 -1.85
CA ASN A 150 4.76 -1.46 -2.40
C ASN A 150 3.26 -1.43 -2.10
N MET A 151 2.74 -0.31 -1.61
CA MET A 151 1.31 -0.09 -1.42
C MET A 151 0.86 1.18 -2.13
N ARG A 152 -0.28 1.10 -2.82
CA ARG A 152 -0.98 2.22 -3.44
C ARG A 152 -2.27 2.51 -2.71
N ALA A 153 -2.48 3.78 -2.36
CA ALA A 153 -3.76 4.22 -1.80
C ALA A 153 -4.87 4.09 -2.84
N ILE A 154 -6.00 3.50 -2.45
CA ILE A 154 -7.22 3.45 -3.24
C ILE A 154 -8.12 4.58 -2.75
N ASN A 155 -8.30 5.60 -3.59
CA ASN A 155 -9.20 6.71 -3.27
C ASN A 155 -10.61 6.19 -3.06
N GLN A 156 -11.19 6.50 -1.89
CA GLN A 156 -12.57 6.13 -1.58
C GLN A 156 -13.57 7.22 -1.96
N THR A 157 -13.11 8.46 -2.03
CA THR A 157 -13.92 9.58 -2.46
C THR A 157 -13.74 9.76 -3.96
N ILE A 158 -14.69 9.21 -4.71
CA ILE A 158 -14.83 9.50 -6.12
C ILE A 158 -15.23 10.97 -6.27
N ARG A 159 -14.53 11.70 -7.14
CA ARG A 159 -14.87 13.10 -7.39
C ARG A 159 -16.22 13.14 -8.12
N PRO A 160 -17.17 14.02 -7.72
CA PRO A 160 -18.38 14.19 -8.50
C PRO A 160 -18.03 14.60 -9.93
N LEU A 161 -18.68 14.02 -10.94
CA LEU A 161 -18.44 14.35 -12.34
C LEU A 161 -18.53 15.87 -12.62
N ALA A 162 -19.44 16.57 -11.92
CA ALA A 162 -19.59 18.02 -12.02
C ALA A 162 -18.33 18.80 -11.61
N SER A 163 -17.50 18.27 -10.70
CA SER A 163 -16.25 18.89 -10.26
C SER A 163 -15.12 18.78 -11.28
N LEU A 164 -15.30 17.99 -12.35
CA LEU A 164 -14.34 17.91 -13.46
C LEU A 164 -14.58 18.99 -14.52
N GLU A 165 -15.63 19.82 -14.35
CA GLU A 165 -15.92 20.99 -15.19
C GLU A 165 -16.02 20.69 -16.69
N PHE A 166 -16.43 19.46 -17.05
CA PHE A 166 -16.73 19.14 -18.43
C PHE A 166 -17.88 19.98 -18.95
N HIS A 167 -17.78 20.38 -20.22
CA HIS A 167 -18.88 21.05 -20.90
C HIS A 167 -20.15 20.17 -20.84
N PRO A 168 -21.35 20.74 -20.60
CA PRO A 168 -22.59 19.96 -20.43
C PRO A 168 -22.88 18.99 -21.58
N ASN A 169 -22.53 19.36 -22.82
CA ASN A 169 -22.68 18.46 -23.98
C ASN A 169 -21.80 17.20 -23.87
N VAL A 170 -20.61 17.29 -23.29
CA VAL A 170 -19.71 16.15 -23.09
C VAL A 170 -20.29 15.20 -22.03
N VAL A 171 -20.76 15.77 -20.90
CA VAL A 171 -21.45 15.01 -19.85
C VAL A 171 -22.68 14.29 -20.42
N ARG A 172 -23.45 14.99 -21.27
CA ARG A 172 -24.61 14.41 -21.98
C ARG A 172 -24.21 13.22 -22.84
N THR A 173 -23.17 13.35 -23.66
CA THR A 173 -22.71 12.24 -24.53
C THR A 173 -22.15 11.06 -23.75
N MET A 174 -21.64 11.26 -22.55
CA MET A 174 -21.13 10.18 -21.70
C MET A 174 -22.27 9.39 -21.02
N SER A 175 -23.47 9.97 -20.89
CA SER A 175 -24.61 9.37 -20.19
C SER A 175 -25.31 8.26 -20.99
N HIS A 176 -25.59 7.13 -20.34
CA HIS A 176 -26.41 6.05 -20.89
C HIS A 176 -27.83 6.47 -21.29
N GLY A 177 -28.34 7.57 -20.71
CA GLY A 177 -29.63 8.16 -21.12
C GLY A 177 -29.61 8.70 -22.56
N TYR A 178 -28.44 9.05 -23.09
CA TYR A 178 -28.27 9.64 -24.42
C TYR A 178 -27.54 8.70 -25.38
N ILE A 179 -26.47 8.03 -24.94
CA ILE A 179 -25.72 7.06 -25.74
C ILE A 179 -25.76 5.70 -25.02
N LYS A 180 -26.61 4.79 -25.50
CA LYS A 180 -26.84 3.47 -24.89
C LYS A 180 -25.78 2.42 -25.23
N PHE A 181 -24.99 2.65 -26.28
CA PHE A 181 -23.98 1.72 -26.76
C PHE A 181 -22.87 2.48 -27.49
N GLY A 182 -21.63 2.02 -27.36
CA GLY A 182 -20.45 2.65 -27.93
C GLY A 182 -19.22 2.43 -27.08
N LEU A 183 -18.08 2.92 -27.54
CA LEU A 183 -16.80 2.87 -26.82
C LEU A 183 -16.35 4.30 -26.49
N SER A 184 -16.26 4.62 -25.21
CA SER A 184 -15.72 5.89 -24.72
C SER A 184 -14.24 5.73 -24.40
N LEU A 185 -13.39 6.53 -25.05
CA LEU A 185 -11.93 6.51 -24.85
C LEU A 185 -11.48 7.75 -24.08
N ILE A 186 -10.94 7.55 -22.88
CA ILE A 186 -10.32 8.60 -22.08
C ILE A 186 -8.80 8.45 -22.22
N THR A 187 -8.18 9.41 -22.90
CA THR A 187 -6.76 9.36 -23.28
C THR A 187 -5.95 10.44 -22.56
N GLY A 188 -4.62 10.32 -22.60
CA GLY A 188 -3.69 11.24 -21.92
C GLY A 188 -2.48 10.52 -21.35
N ILE A 189 -1.45 11.27 -20.96
CA ILE A 189 -0.22 10.74 -20.35
C ILE A 189 -0.47 10.19 -18.93
N THR A 190 0.48 9.42 -18.38
CA THR A 190 0.40 8.95 -16.99
C THR A 190 0.26 10.13 -16.02
N GLY A 191 -0.63 10.01 -15.04
CA GLY A 191 -0.91 11.07 -14.06
C GLY A 191 -1.90 12.15 -14.54
N SER A 192 -2.38 12.13 -15.78
CA SER A 192 -3.33 13.14 -16.31
C SER A 192 -4.77 13.02 -15.81
N GLY A 193 -5.03 12.20 -14.78
CA GLY A 193 -6.37 12.03 -14.20
C GLY A 193 -7.31 11.06 -14.91
N LYS A 194 -6.85 10.28 -15.91
CA LYS A 194 -7.71 9.34 -16.68
C LYS A 194 -8.56 8.41 -15.80
N SER A 195 -7.93 7.73 -14.84
CA SER A 195 -8.64 6.84 -13.92
C SER A 195 -9.66 7.61 -13.08
N THR A 196 -9.27 8.77 -12.55
CA THR A 196 -10.18 9.64 -11.78
C THR A 196 -11.38 10.10 -12.60
N THR A 197 -11.18 10.45 -13.88
CA THR A 197 -12.26 10.80 -14.81
C THR A 197 -13.19 9.63 -15.03
N LEU A 198 -12.65 8.44 -15.30
CA LEU A 198 -13.43 7.23 -15.55
C LEU A 198 -14.23 6.83 -14.29
N ASP A 199 -13.60 6.86 -13.11
CA ASP A 199 -14.24 6.60 -11.82
C ASP A 199 -15.43 7.56 -11.59
N SER A 200 -15.25 8.85 -11.91
CA SER A 200 -16.29 9.88 -11.76
C SER A 200 -17.48 9.66 -12.71
N ILE A 201 -17.22 9.20 -13.93
CA ILE A 201 -18.27 8.89 -14.92
C ILE A 201 -19.06 7.64 -14.48
N VAL A 202 -18.37 6.58 -14.06
CA VAL A 202 -19.00 5.34 -13.59
C VAL A 202 -19.85 5.59 -12.34
N ASP A 203 -19.32 6.33 -11.35
CA ASP A 203 -20.08 6.70 -10.15
C ASP A 203 -21.30 7.58 -10.46
N HIS A 204 -21.18 8.50 -11.42
CA HIS A 204 -22.33 9.27 -11.89
C HIS A 204 -23.42 8.33 -12.43
N HIS A 205 -23.08 7.35 -13.28
CA HIS A 205 -24.07 6.41 -13.80
C HIS A 205 -24.71 5.55 -12.71
N ASN A 206 -23.92 4.99 -11.79
CA ASN A 206 -24.44 4.16 -10.69
C ASN A 206 -25.48 4.88 -9.82
N LYS A 207 -25.52 6.21 -9.82
CA LYS A 207 -26.51 7.02 -9.08
C LYS A 207 -27.83 7.24 -9.83
N PHE A 208 -27.84 7.16 -11.16
CA PHE A 208 -28.99 7.47 -12.00
C PHE A 208 -29.55 6.26 -12.75
N ASP A 209 -28.77 5.19 -12.91
CA ASP A 209 -29.09 3.98 -13.67
C ASP A 209 -28.64 2.73 -12.86
N PRO A 210 -29.32 2.41 -11.73
CA PRO A 210 -28.92 1.34 -10.81
C PRO A 210 -29.28 -0.08 -11.29
#